data_AF-A0A7Y1Y6K8-F1
#
_entry.id   AF-A0A7Y1Y6K8-F1
#
_cell.length_a   1.000
_cell.length_b   1.000
_cell.length_c   1.000
_cell.angle_alpha   90.00
_cell.angle_beta   90.00
_cell.angle_gamma   90.00
#
_symmetry.space_group_name_H-M   'P 1'
#
loop_
_entity.id
_entity.type
_entity.pdbx_description
1 polymer ?
#
loop_
_entity_poly.entity_id
_entity_poly.type
_entity_poly.pdbx_seq_one_letter_code
_entity_poly.pdbx_strand_id
1 'polypeptide(L)'
;MNHWSWFAVASGDEVKFYRFGLGGPKSGTRPFETLRLPATADEIIYSGDRLGVRTGRRLQFFDSTRRFARMPKYDFELPEGTSELVFAGNRLGILTGRALRFYDISAGYKQQPEFDFTVPEGTSELVIANNMTGSWLGVRTGTTLGFYSINRKYRPGPEHVFTLPPGAEEIVVTGPLLVVKRGDTVSFFDFAKKVLQQPRLEIEIEASGLPPLDSLHGTMITFFGDSEDGLPAEIWAEGNNLRTEVAHDGGVVVSLQLGDTLYTFKDGSKTGKKKWLGTGLGSMGLINQIAEVKANGIRHGSREINGVEHHEFLYNMDAPQAGAVAHISAETSLPHMWISILNRADDTSSRLTMIYRDLEANVAIPEGTFDLPEGVTFPEGAE
;
A
#
# COMPACT_ATOMS: atom_id res chain seq x y z
N MET A 1 12.42 -10.22 -22.89
CA MET A 1 12.57 -9.74 -21.49
C MET A 1 11.25 -9.11 -21.11
N ASN A 2 10.62 -9.55 -20.01
CA ASN A 2 9.39 -8.90 -19.54
C ASN A 2 9.78 -7.52 -18.99
N HIS A 3 9.29 -6.46 -19.64
CA HIS A 3 9.44 -5.09 -19.13
C HIS A 3 8.47 -4.93 -17.97
N TRP A 4 9.02 -4.88 -16.75
CA TRP A 4 8.26 -4.56 -15.56
C TRP A 4 8.46 -3.07 -15.28
N SER A 5 7.36 -2.34 -15.21
CA SER A 5 7.35 -0.98 -14.67
C SER A 5 7.11 -1.07 -13.16
N TRP A 6 7.57 -0.06 -12.43
CA TRP A 6 7.36 0.01 -11.00
C TRP A 6 6.96 1.44 -10.66
N PHE A 7 6.24 1.61 -9.56
CA PHE A 7 5.99 2.91 -8.95
C PHE A 7 6.13 2.77 -7.44
N ALA A 8 6.46 3.88 -6.79
CA ALA A 8 6.56 3.97 -5.36
C ALA A 8 5.45 4.90 -4.85
N VAL A 9 4.84 4.55 -3.72
CA VAL A 9 3.90 5.40 -3.00
C VAL A 9 4.51 5.70 -1.65
N ALA A 10 4.76 6.98 -1.38
CA ALA A 10 5.15 7.43 -0.05
C ALA A 10 3.90 7.74 0.78
N SER A 11 3.84 7.23 2.01
CA SER A 11 2.81 7.55 3.01
C SER A 11 3.48 7.64 4.37
N GLY A 12 3.54 8.85 4.93
CA GLY A 12 4.29 9.12 6.15
C GLY A 12 5.78 8.81 5.99
N ASP A 13 6.32 7.97 6.87
CA ASP A 13 7.69 7.48 6.84
C ASP A 13 7.84 6.17 6.03
N GLU A 14 6.78 5.67 5.39
CA GLU A 14 6.83 4.43 4.61
C GLU A 14 6.75 4.69 3.11
N VAL A 15 7.56 3.97 2.34
CA VAL A 15 7.53 3.96 0.87
C VAL A 15 7.24 2.54 0.41
N LYS A 16 6.09 2.37 -0.21
CA LYS A 16 5.60 1.10 -0.74
C LYS A 16 5.90 1.03 -2.22
N PHE A 17 6.63 0.00 -2.64
CA PHE A 17 7.00 -0.20 -4.05
C PHE A 17 6.12 -1.25 -4.69
N TYR A 18 5.54 -0.92 -5.83
CA TYR A 18 4.59 -1.76 -6.56
C TYR A 18 5.13 -2.12 -7.94
N ARG A 19 4.85 -3.34 -8.40
CA ARG A 19 5.30 -3.88 -9.70
C ARG A 19 4.16 -3.99 -10.71
N PHE A 20 4.23 -3.27 -11.82
CA PHE A 20 3.34 -3.44 -12.96
C PHE A 20 4.03 -4.20 -14.11
N GLY A 21 3.28 -5.10 -14.77
CA GLY A 21 3.74 -5.85 -15.93
C GLY A 21 2.58 -6.07 -16.88
N LEU A 22 2.83 -5.94 -18.19
CA LEU A 22 1.82 -5.93 -19.27
C LEU A 22 1.12 -7.29 -19.52
N GLY A 23 1.01 -8.20 -18.55
CA GLY A 23 0.56 -9.56 -18.84
C GLY A 23 -0.12 -10.36 -17.72
N GLY A 24 -0.51 -9.76 -16.60
CA GLY A 24 -1.28 -10.49 -15.59
C GLY A 24 -2.18 -9.59 -14.76
N PRO A 25 -3.39 -10.04 -14.38
CA PRO A 25 -4.35 -9.27 -13.57
C PRO A 25 -3.84 -8.92 -12.15
N LYS A 26 -2.63 -9.35 -11.79
CA LYS A 26 -2.01 -9.22 -10.45
C LYS A 26 -0.88 -8.19 -10.37
N SER A 27 -0.51 -7.54 -11.48
CA SER A 27 0.59 -6.59 -11.45
C SER A 27 0.11 -5.25 -10.85
N GLY A 28 0.70 -4.84 -9.74
CA GLY A 28 0.59 -3.50 -9.14
C GLY A 28 -0.44 -3.35 -8.03
N THR A 29 -1.05 -4.45 -7.57
CA THR A 29 -2.05 -4.42 -6.48
C THR A 29 -1.47 -4.66 -5.09
N ARG A 30 -0.22 -5.10 -4.98
CA ARG A 30 0.48 -5.26 -3.71
C ARG A 30 1.87 -4.67 -3.78
N PRO A 31 2.33 -4.02 -2.69
CA PRO A 31 3.72 -3.67 -2.60
C PRO A 31 4.54 -4.96 -2.54
N PHE A 32 5.55 -5.09 -3.39
CA PHE A 32 6.49 -6.20 -3.27
C PHE A 32 7.54 -5.92 -2.20
N GLU A 33 7.69 -4.65 -1.81
CA GLU A 33 8.64 -4.21 -0.79
C GLU A 33 8.19 -2.88 -0.17
N THR A 34 8.43 -2.73 1.12
CA THR A 34 8.19 -1.49 1.88
C THR A 34 9.52 -1.04 2.47
N LEU A 35 9.87 0.23 2.25
CA LEU A 35 11.03 0.88 2.85
C LEU A 35 10.56 1.91 3.87
N ARG A 36 11.05 1.82 5.09
CA ARG A 36 10.92 2.91 6.07
C ARG A 36 12.01 3.94 5.84
N LEU A 37 11.58 5.18 5.60
CA LEU A 37 12.44 6.32 5.47
C LEU A 37 12.75 6.92 6.84
N PRO A 38 13.90 7.59 6.98
CA PRO A 38 14.11 8.49 8.11
C PRO A 38 12.99 9.55 8.14
N ALA A 39 12.47 9.88 9.33
CA ALA A 39 11.48 10.96 9.50
C ALA A 39 11.96 12.33 8.99
N THR A 40 13.27 12.47 8.77
CA THR A 40 13.91 13.67 8.22
C THR A 40 14.09 13.63 6.70
N ALA A 41 13.61 12.57 6.02
CA ALA A 41 13.68 12.49 4.57
C ALA A 41 12.73 13.50 3.94
N ASP A 42 13.23 14.27 2.99
CA ASP A 42 12.48 15.38 2.38
C ASP A 42 12.29 15.25 0.87
N GLU A 43 13.03 14.36 0.20
CA GLU A 43 12.83 14.02 -1.21
C GLU A 43 13.27 12.58 -1.48
N ILE A 44 12.56 11.90 -2.38
CA ILE A 44 12.91 10.58 -2.89
C ILE A 44 13.03 10.69 -4.40
N ILE A 45 14.11 10.12 -4.94
CA ILE A 45 14.32 10.05 -6.37
C ILE A 45 14.69 8.62 -6.78
N TYR A 46 14.25 8.20 -7.96
CA TYR A 46 14.43 6.82 -8.40
C TYR A 46 14.97 6.74 -9.83
N SER A 47 15.90 5.82 -10.06
CA SER A 47 16.38 5.50 -11.41
C SER A 47 16.82 4.05 -11.51
N GLY A 48 16.09 3.26 -12.29
CA GLY A 48 16.51 1.90 -12.65
C GLY A 48 16.68 0.99 -11.44
N ASP A 49 17.93 0.76 -11.03
CA ASP A 49 18.37 -0.06 -9.90
C ASP A 49 18.66 0.73 -8.61
N ARG A 50 18.44 2.05 -8.62
CA ARG A 50 18.84 2.95 -7.52
C ARG A 50 17.67 3.78 -7.00
N LEU A 51 17.53 3.77 -5.68
CA LEU A 51 16.69 4.71 -4.93
C LEU A 51 17.60 5.70 -4.20
N GLY A 52 17.42 6.99 -4.45
CA GLY A 52 18.04 8.08 -3.70
C GLY A 52 17.05 8.64 -2.66
N VAL A 53 17.50 8.78 -1.42
CA VAL A 53 16.76 9.40 -0.31
C VAL A 53 17.53 10.64 0.14
N ARG A 54 16.91 11.81 0.05
CA ARG A 54 17.49 13.09 0.48
C ARG A 54 17.10 13.39 1.92
N THR A 55 18.08 13.81 2.71
CA THR A 55 17.89 14.32 4.07
C THR A 55 18.74 15.58 4.22
N GLY A 56 18.09 16.73 4.10
CA GLY A 56 18.76 18.02 3.99
C GLY A 56 19.67 18.04 2.78
N ARG A 57 20.98 18.23 3.01
CA ARG A 57 21.97 18.26 1.93
C ARG A 57 22.54 16.88 1.57
N ARG A 58 22.25 15.85 2.35
CA ARG A 58 22.81 14.52 2.09
C ARG A 58 21.87 13.70 1.23
N LEU A 59 22.38 13.15 0.13
CA LEU A 59 21.69 12.20 -0.72
C LEU A 59 22.29 10.80 -0.52
N GLN A 60 21.44 9.87 -0.11
CA GLN A 60 21.79 8.50 0.23
C GLN A 60 21.19 7.52 -0.77
N PHE A 61 21.97 6.53 -1.22
CA PHE A 61 21.50 5.56 -2.22
C PHE A 61 21.28 4.15 -1.68
N PHE A 62 20.31 3.47 -2.27
CA PHE A 62 19.91 2.10 -1.97
C PHE A 62 19.70 1.33 -3.28
N ASP A 63 20.08 0.05 -3.30
CA ASP A 63 19.98 -0.85 -4.45
C ASP A 63 18.59 -1.52 -4.49
N SER A 64 17.71 -1.08 -5.39
CA SER A 64 16.35 -1.60 -5.49
C SER A 64 16.28 -3.05 -5.99
N THR A 65 17.38 -3.57 -6.55
CA THR A 65 17.47 -4.98 -6.97
C THR A 65 17.93 -5.91 -5.86
N ARG A 66 18.45 -5.34 -4.76
CA ARG A 66 18.99 -6.08 -3.61
C ARG A 66 18.29 -5.68 -2.32
N ARG A 67 16.95 -5.65 -2.36
CA ARG A 67 16.10 -5.32 -1.20
C ARG A 67 16.49 -4.00 -0.53
N PHE A 68 16.71 -2.98 -1.36
CA PHE A 68 17.18 -1.66 -0.95
C PHE A 68 18.43 -1.70 -0.06
N ALA A 69 19.39 -2.59 -0.35
CA ALA A 69 20.67 -2.59 0.34
C ALA A 69 21.38 -1.25 0.17
N ARG A 70 21.92 -0.70 1.27
CA ARG A 70 22.60 0.61 1.28
C ARG A 70 23.81 0.61 0.32
N MET A 71 23.98 1.69 -0.43
CA MET A 71 25.07 1.90 -1.38
C MET A 71 25.93 3.14 -1.03
N PRO A 72 26.77 3.11 0.01
CA PRO A 72 27.51 4.29 0.48
C PRO A 72 28.44 4.92 -0.56
N LYS A 73 28.94 4.13 -1.52
CA LYS A 73 29.83 4.61 -2.58
C LYS A 73 29.18 5.64 -3.54
N TYR A 74 27.85 5.74 -3.50
CA TYR A 74 27.07 6.71 -4.26
C TYR A 74 26.53 7.83 -3.36
N ASP A 75 26.90 7.89 -2.08
CA ASP A 75 26.48 9.03 -1.26
C ASP A 75 27.01 10.33 -1.85
N PHE A 76 26.15 11.35 -1.83
CA PHE A 76 26.48 12.63 -2.42
C PHE A 76 26.02 13.77 -1.50
N GLU A 77 26.90 14.75 -1.33
CA GLU A 77 26.58 15.98 -0.60
C GLU A 77 26.14 17.04 -1.60
N LEU A 78 24.87 17.42 -1.53
CA LEU A 78 24.26 18.36 -2.45
C LEU A 78 24.82 19.76 -2.23
N PRO A 79 24.96 20.56 -3.31
CA PRO A 79 25.23 21.98 -3.20
C PRO A 79 24.16 22.70 -2.38
N GLU A 80 24.55 23.80 -1.72
CA GLU A 80 23.61 24.68 -1.04
C GLU A 80 22.61 25.28 -2.03
N GLY A 81 21.35 25.45 -1.59
CA GLY A 81 20.27 25.98 -2.43
C GLY A 81 19.76 25.00 -3.48
N THR A 82 20.08 23.71 -3.37
CA THR A 82 19.44 22.66 -4.17
C THR A 82 17.95 22.61 -3.86
N SER A 83 17.11 22.84 -4.87
CA SER A 83 15.66 22.81 -4.72
C SER A 83 15.05 21.47 -5.14
N GLU A 84 15.57 20.85 -6.19
CA GLU A 84 14.98 19.67 -6.82
C GLU A 84 16.06 18.77 -7.44
N LEU A 85 15.80 17.46 -7.46
CA LEU A 85 16.68 16.46 -8.04
C LEU A 85 15.97 15.67 -9.14
N VAL A 86 16.69 15.37 -10.21
CA VAL A 86 16.16 14.55 -11.31
C VAL A 86 17.15 13.48 -11.75
N PHE A 87 16.62 12.37 -12.27
CA PHE A 87 17.41 11.20 -12.65
C PHE A 87 17.28 10.85 -14.13
N ALA A 88 18.37 11.03 -14.90
CA ALA A 88 18.42 10.74 -16.34
C ALA A 88 19.47 9.65 -16.64
N GLY A 89 19.06 8.39 -16.53
CA GLY A 89 19.97 7.25 -16.62
C GLY A 89 20.99 7.26 -15.47
N ASN A 90 22.28 7.18 -15.77
CA ASN A 90 23.36 7.25 -14.77
C ASN A 90 23.75 8.70 -14.37
N ARG A 91 22.92 9.70 -14.71
CA ARG A 91 23.19 11.10 -14.39
C ARG A 91 22.22 11.62 -13.33
N LEU A 92 22.76 12.29 -12.32
CA LEU A 92 22.01 13.07 -11.35
C LEU A 92 21.94 14.52 -11.84
N GLY A 93 20.74 15.01 -12.10
CA GLY A 93 20.47 16.42 -12.33
C GLY A 93 20.17 17.11 -11.00
N ILE A 94 20.83 18.25 -10.76
CA ILE A 94 20.67 19.07 -9.56
C ILE A 94 20.21 20.45 -9.98
N LEU A 95 19.04 20.86 -9.50
CA LEU A 95 18.51 22.20 -9.73
C LEU A 95 18.92 23.14 -8.60
N THR A 96 19.62 24.21 -8.95
CA THR A 96 19.94 25.33 -8.04
C THR A 96 19.49 26.63 -8.68
N GLY A 97 18.46 27.26 -8.12
CA GLY A 97 17.78 28.39 -8.76
C GLY A 97 17.16 27.97 -10.08
N ARG A 98 17.73 28.42 -11.20
CA ARG A 98 17.29 28.04 -12.57
C ARG A 98 18.29 27.17 -13.31
N ALA A 99 19.46 26.89 -12.73
CA ALA A 99 20.49 26.10 -13.36
C ALA A 99 20.30 24.64 -12.98
N LEU A 100 19.92 23.81 -13.95
CA LEU A 100 19.90 22.36 -13.83
C LEU A 100 21.23 21.82 -14.35
N ARG A 101 22.06 21.29 -13.45
CA ARG A 101 23.38 20.74 -13.78
C ARG A 101 23.39 19.23 -13.65
N PHE A 102 24.01 18.53 -14.60
CA PHE A 102 24.07 17.07 -14.57
C PHE A 102 25.45 16.54 -14.17
N TYR A 103 25.47 15.53 -13.32
CA TYR A 103 26.66 14.87 -12.81
C TYR A 103 26.60 13.37 -13.11
N ASP A 104 27.68 12.80 -13.62
CA ASP A 104 27.78 11.36 -13.89
C ASP A 104 28.13 10.60 -12.60
N ILE A 105 27.17 9.83 -12.09
CA ILE A 105 27.29 9.07 -10.84
C ILE A 105 28.36 7.98 -10.95
N SER A 106 28.48 7.37 -12.14
CA SER A 106 29.45 6.29 -12.37
C SER A 106 30.88 6.80 -12.48
N ALA A 107 31.04 8.07 -12.86
CA ALA A 107 32.33 8.75 -12.95
C ALA A 107 32.62 9.63 -11.73
N GLY A 108 32.12 9.25 -10.54
CA GLY A 108 32.40 9.96 -9.29
C GLY A 108 31.79 11.36 -9.23
N TYR A 109 30.59 11.53 -9.77
CA TYR A 109 29.87 12.81 -9.84
C TYR A 109 30.60 13.88 -10.62
N LYS A 110 31.31 13.51 -11.69
CA LYS A 110 31.90 14.49 -12.60
C LYS A 110 30.78 15.21 -13.37
N GLN A 111 30.75 16.55 -13.29
CA GLN A 111 29.80 17.38 -14.04
C GLN A 111 29.93 17.13 -15.55
N GLN A 112 28.80 17.18 -16.26
CA GLN A 112 28.68 16.99 -17.71
C GLN A 112 28.01 18.22 -18.34
N PRO A 113 28.77 19.32 -18.58
CA PRO A 113 28.20 20.62 -18.97
C PRO A 113 27.40 20.60 -20.28
N GLU A 114 27.65 19.63 -21.17
CA GLU A 114 26.89 19.46 -22.41
C GLU A 114 25.43 19.06 -22.19
N PHE A 115 25.07 18.62 -20.97
CA PHE A 115 23.70 18.36 -20.54
C PHE A 115 23.20 19.42 -19.55
N ASP A 116 23.94 20.48 -19.27
CA ASP A 116 23.41 21.52 -18.39
C ASP A 116 22.25 22.27 -19.09
N PHE A 117 21.25 22.64 -18.31
CA PHE A 117 20.03 23.27 -18.81
C PHE A 117 19.63 24.45 -17.93
N THR A 118 19.15 25.54 -18.56
CA THR A 118 18.56 26.66 -17.85
C THR A 118 17.05 26.52 -17.90
N VAL A 119 16.45 26.24 -16.74
CA VAL A 119 15.03 26.01 -16.60
C VAL A 119 14.25 27.30 -16.92
N PRO A 120 13.16 27.22 -17.70
CA PRO A 120 12.27 28.35 -17.98
C PRO A 120 11.73 28.99 -16.70
N GLU A 121 11.43 30.29 -16.77
CA GLU A 121 10.80 31.00 -15.67
C GLU A 121 9.38 30.49 -15.43
N GLY A 122 8.95 30.48 -14.16
CA GLY A 122 7.64 29.95 -13.77
C GLY A 122 7.56 28.42 -13.79
N THR A 123 8.69 27.72 -13.92
CA THR A 123 8.73 26.26 -13.75
C THR A 123 8.42 25.89 -12.31
N SER A 124 7.46 24.99 -12.12
CA SER A 124 7.02 24.52 -10.80
C SER A 124 7.47 23.11 -10.47
N GLU A 125 7.84 22.30 -11.47
CA GLU A 125 8.17 20.88 -11.31
C GLU A 125 8.96 20.39 -12.52
N LEU A 126 9.91 19.48 -12.29
CA LEU A 126 10.69 18.77 -13.32
C LEU A 126 10.43 17.27 -13.22
N VAL A 127 10.27 16.61 -14.37
CA VAL A 127 10.14 15.16 -14.44
C VAL A 127 11.06 14.58 -15.49
N ILE A 128 11.51 13.33 -15.33
CA ILE A 128 12.30 12.64 -16.35
C ILE A 128 11.51 11.48 -16.96
N ALA A 129 11.35 11.53 -18.28
CA ALA A 129 10.87 10.40 -19.05
C ALA A 129 12.05 9.67 -19.68
N ASN A 130 12.32 8.44 -19.23
CA ASN A 130 13.29 7.56 -19.86
C ASN A 130 12.56 6.55 -20.75
N ASN A 131 12.82 6.58 -22.06
CA ASN A 131 12.25 5.61 -23.02
C ASN A 131 13.34 5.06 -23.95
N MET A 132 12.97 4.11 -24.82
CA MET A 132 13.92 3.47 -25.76
C MET A 132 14.62 4.46 -26.71
N THR A 133 14.05 5.64 -26.93
CA THR A 133 14.60 6.66 -27.85
C THR A 133 15.45 7.71 -27.13
N GLY A 134 15.50 7.69 -25.80
CA GLY A 134 16.37 8.51 -24.98
C GLY A 134 15.71 9.04 -23.70
N SER A 135 16.44 9.93 -23.02
CA SER A 135 15.96 10.65 -21.84
C SER A 135 15.39 12.01 -22.24
N TRP A 136 14.22 12.33 -21.69
CA TRP A 136 13.52 13.59 -21.89
C TRP A 136 13.30 14.27 -20.55
N LEU A 137 13.54 15.57 -20.51
CA LEU A 137 13.24 16.44 -19.38
C LEU A 137 11.86 17.05 -19.60
N GLY A 138 10.88 16.67 -18.79
CA GLY A 138 9.60 17.34 -18.68
C GLY A 138 9.74 18.56 -17.76
N VAL A 139 9.22 19.69 -18.20
CA VAL A 139 9.20 20.97 -17.48
C VAL A 139 7.75 21.40 -17.36
N ARG A 140 7.27 21.52 -16.11
CA ARG A 140 5.92 21.99 -15.82
C ARG A 140 5.91 23.50 -15.62
N THR A 141 5.06 24.19 -16.37
CA THR A 141 4.80 25.63 -16.23
C THR A 141 3.30 25.86 -16.20
N GLY A 142 2.76 26.15 -15.01
CA GLY A 142 1.32 26.23 -14.78
C GLY A 142 0.61 24.92 -15.09
N THR A 143 -0.32 24.94 -16.03
CA THR A 143 -1.08 23.76 -16.49
C THR A 143 -0.42 23.06 -17.69
N THR A 144 0.77 23.48 -18.11
CA THR A 144 1.46 22.88 -19.26
C THR A 144 2.65 22.05 -18.82
N LEU A 145 2.89 20.93 -19.50
CA LEU A 145 4.05 20.08 -19.32
C LEU A 145 4.75 19.90 -20.67
N GLY A 146 5.91 20.52 -20.85
CA GLY A 146 6.70 20.44 -22.07
C GLY A 146 7.90 19.52 -21.93
N PHE A 147 8.18 18.67 -22.91
CA PHE A 147 9.33 17.77 -22.89
C PHE A 147 10.46 18.20 -23.85
N TYR A 148 11.67 18.18 -23.31
CA TYR A 148 12.92 18.55 -23.98
C TYR A 148 13.84 17.34 -24.05
N SER A 149 14.32 17.00 -25.25
CA SER A 149 15.22 15.85 -25.42
C SER A 149 16.62 16.18 -24.92
N ILE A 150 17.05 15.54 -23.82
CA ILE A 150 18.37 15.75 -23.21
C ILE A 150 19.48 15.41 -24.24
N ASN A 151 19.36 14.27 -24.91
CA ASN A 151 20.34 13.80 -25.89
C ASN A 151 20.37 14.63 -27.18
N ARG A 152 19.33 15.45 -27.45
CA ARG A 152 19.27 16.32 -28.62
C ARG A 152 19.42 17.80 -28.24
N LYS A 153 20.21 18.09 -27.20
CA LYS A 153 20.52 19.45 -26.72
C LYS A 153 19.27 20.25 -26.39
N TYR A 154 18.32 19.62 -25.71
CA TYR A 154 17.07 20.25 -25.26
C TYR A 154 16.25 20.88 -26.37
N ARG A 155 16.32 20.35 -27.60
CA ARG A 155 15.40 20.78 -28.65
C ARG A 155 13.97 20.44 -28.21
N PRO A 156 13.07 21.43 -28.14
CA PRO A 156 11.67 21.16 -27.84
C PRO A 156 11.11 20.28 -28.95
N GLY A 157 10.42 19.20 -28.58
CA GLY A 157 9.57 18.52 -29.52
C GLY A 157 8.24 19.28 -29.58
N PRO A 158 7.85 19.92 -30.70
CA PRO A 158 6.58 20.65 -30.77
C PRO A 158 5.37 19.75 -30.50
N GLU A 159 5.55 18.43 -30.58
CA GLU A 159 4.53 17.40 -30.33
C GLU A 159 4.55 16.83 -28.90
N HIS A 160 5.32 17.44 -27.99
CA HIS A 160 5.48 16.97 -26.61
C HIS A 160 5.20 18.05 -25.57
N VAL A 161 4.25 18.94 -25.87
CA VAL A 161 3.65 19.84 -24.88
C VAL A 161 2.25 19.32 -24.58
N PHE A 162 1.98 19.06 -23.31
CA PHE A 162 0.71 18.54 -22.83
C PHE A 162 0.03 19.59 -21.97
N THR A 163 -1.30 19.70 -22.10
CA THR A 163 -2.13 20.41 -21.13
C THR A 163 -2.57 19.42 -20.07
N LEU A 164 -2.14 19.66 -18.84
CA LEU A 164 -2.51 18.86 -17.68
C LEU A 164 -3.98 19.07 -17.33
N PRO A 165 -4.66 18.04 -16.82
CA PRO A 165 -6.01 18.19 -16.31
C PRO A 165 -6.04 19.22 -15.15
N PRO A 166 -7.15 19.96 -14.98
CA PRO A 166 -7.33 20.84 -13.83
C PRO A 166 -7.12 20.10 -12.51
N GLY A 167 -6.46 20.77 -11.55
CA GLY A 167 -6.17 20.19 -10.23
C GLY A 167 -5.01 19.19 -10.20
N ALA A 168 -4.20 19.07 -11.26
CA ALA A 168 -2.97 18.28 -11.22
C ALA A 168 -2.05 18.79 -10.10
N GLU A 169 -1.67 17.93 -9.18
CA GLU A 169 -0.80 18.24 -8.04
C GLU A 169 0.62 17.75 -8.32
N GLU A 170 0.75 16.46 -8.66
CA GLU A 170 2.03 15.77 -8.85
C GLU A 170 2.04 15.00 -10.18
N ILE A 171 3.23 14.90 -10.78
CA ILE A 171 3.43 14.23 -12.05
C ILE A 171 4.57 13.23 -11.95
N VAL A 172 4.32 12.00 -12.41
CA VAL A 172 5.36 10.97 -12.51
C VAL A 172 5.35 10.39 -13.92
N VAL A 173 6.52 10.12 -14.49
CA VAL A 173 6.64 9.42 -15.78
C VAL A 173 7.23 8.03 -15.57
N THR A 174 6.52 6.99 -16.00
CA THR A 174 6.96 5.59 -15.87
C THR A 174 6.77 4.84 -17.18
N GLY A 175 7.88 4.58 -17.88
CA GLY A 175 7.87 3.95 -19.20
C GLY A 175 7.04 4.77 -20.22
N PRO A 176 5.99 4.19 -20.83
CA PRO A 176 5.11 4.90 -21.76
C PRO A 176 3.97 5.66 -21.08
N LEU A 177 3.93 5.73 -19.74
CA LEU A 177 2.82 6.32 -19.00
C LEU A 177 3.21 7.64 -18.34
N LEU A 178 2.34 8.63 -18.50
CA LEU A 178 2.30 9.84 -17.69
C LEU A 178 1.28 9.62 -16.58
N VAL A 179 1.70 9.70 -15.34
CA VAL A 179 0.87 9.54 -14.15
C VAL A 179 0.63 10.92 -13.57
N VAL A 180 -0.63 11.25 -13.31
CA VAL A 180 -1.02 12.55 -12.75
C VAL A 180 -1.87 12.32 -11.51
N LYS A 181 -1.44 12.89 -10.38
CA LYS A 181 -2.22 12.90 -9.14
C LYS A 181 -3.09 14.16 -9.08
N ARG A 182 -4.35 14.00 -8.67
CA ARG A 182 -5.34 15.05 -8.43
C ARG A 182 -6.13 14.71 -7.17
N GLY A 183 -5.84 15.36 -6.04
CA GLY A 183 -6.36 14.95 -4.74
C GLY A 183 -6.10 13.47 -4.50
N ASP A 184 -7.20 12.73 -4.36
CA ASP A 184 -7.25 11.29 -4.10
C ASP A 184 -7.34 10.44 -5.38
N THR A 185 -7.14 11.02 -6.55
CA THR A 185 -7.18 10.26 -7.82
C THR A 185 -5.81 10.26 -8.49
N VAL A 186 -5.37 9.10 -8.95
CA VAL A 186 -4.23 8.93 -9.83
C VAL A 186 -4.69 8.46 -11.20
N SER A 187 -4.43 9.26 -12.21
CA SER A 187 -4.81 9.00 -13.60
C SER A 187 -3.57 8.62 -14.42
N PHE A 188 -3.67 7.57 -15.23
CA PHE A 188 -2.58 7.08 -16.08
C PHE A 188 -2.87 7.40 -17.55
N PHE A 189 -2.01 8.17 -18.20
CA PHE A 189 -2.15 8.57 -19.59
C PHE A 189 -1.07 7.93 -20.46
N ASP A 190 -1.43 7.61 -21.71
CA ASP A 190 -0.45 7.12 -22.68
C ASP A 190 0.38 8.28 -23.24
N PHE A 191 1.63 8.36 -22.82
CA PHE A 191 2.58 9.37 -23.27
C PHE A 191 2.79 9.34 -24.79
N ALA A 192 2.67 8.17 -25.43
CA ALA A 192 2.86 8.03 -26.87
C ALA A 192 1.69 8.61 -27.69
N LYS A 193 0.50 8.78 -27.09
CA LYS A 193 -0.70 9.24 -27.81
C LYS A 193 -0.76 10.76 -28.03
N LYS A 194 0.22 11.53 -27.55
CA LYS A 194 0.39 12.99 -27.76
C LYS A 194 -0.79 13.87 -27.30
N VAL A 195 -1.87 13.29 -26.79
CA VAL A 195 -3.05 13.99 -26.30
C VAL A 195 -3.56 13.30 -25.03
N LEU A 196 -3.66 14.04 -23.92
CA LEU A 196 -4.21 13.57 -22.64
C LEU A 196 -5.75 13.69 -22.65
N GLN A 197 -6.43 13.06 -23.59
CA GLN A 197 -7.90 13.21 -23.71
C GLN A 197 -8.66 12.35 -22.70
N GLN A 198 -8.22 11.11 -22.47
CA GLN A 198 -8.81 10.20 -21.49
C GLN A 198 -7.71 9.34 -20.85
N PRO A 199 -7.76 9.13 -19.53
CA PRO A 199 -6.85 8.21 -18.86
C PRO A 199 -7.12 6.77 -19.31
N ARG A 200 -6.06 5.97 -19.41
CA ARG A 200 -6.16 4.51 -19.60
C ARG A 200 -6.69 3.81 -18.37
N LEU A 201 -6.41 4.36 -17.20
CA LEU A 201 -6.75 3.82 -15.89
C LEU A 201 -6.84 5.00 -14.93
N GLU A 202 -7.84 4.99 -14.06
CA GLU A 202 -7.90 5.85 -12.88
C GLU A 202 -7.94 4.96 -11.64
N ILE A 203 -7.19 5.36 -10.64
CA ILE A 203 -7.15 4.72 -9.33
C ILE A 203 -7.51 5.80 -8.32
N GLU A 204 -8.57 5.57 -7.54
CA GLU A 204 -8.80 6.36 -6.33
C GLU A 204 -7.87 5.86 -5.23
N ILE A 205 -6.92 6.71 -4.83
CA ILE A 205 -6.20 6.59 -3.57
C ILE A 205 -7.18 7.01 -2.49
N GLU A 206 -7.80 6.05 -1.80
CA GLU A 206 -8.46 6.40 -0.55
C GLU A 206 -7.41 6.96 0.41
N ALA A 207 -7.42 8.29 0.58
CA ALA A 207 -6.79 8.90 1.74
C ALA A 207 -7.38 8.16 2.95
N SER A 208 -6.52 7.60 3.78
CA SER A 208 -6.91 6.83 4.98
C SER A 208 -7.57 7.70 6.05
N GLY A 209 -8.22 8.80 5.70
CA GLY A 209 -8.93 9.74 6.58
C GLY A 209 -10.17 9.15 7.23
N LEU A 210 -10.44 7.87 7.02
CA LEU A 210 -11.37 7.12 7.84
C LEU A 210 -10.73 6.91 9.22
N PRO A 211 -11.47 7.15 10.31
CA PRO A 211 -10.93 6.92 11.63
C PRO A 211 -10.42 5.48 11.73
N PRO A 212 -9.22 5.25 12.31
CA PRO A 212 -8.78 3.91 12.59
C PRO A 212 -9.84 3.22 13.47
N LEU A 213 -10.06 1.94 13.18
CA LEU A 213 -10.83 1.08 14.05
C LEU A 213 -9.85 0.53 15.08
N ASP A 214 -9.97 0.99 16.32
CA ASP A 214 -9.09 0.60 17.43
C ASP A 214 -9.70 -0.58 18.21
N SER A 215 -11.03 -0.58 18.34
CA SER A 215 -11.79 -1.62 19.02
C SER A 215 -13.19 -1.82 18.41
N LEU A 216 -13.84 -2.93 18.71
CA LEU A 216 -15.25 -3.16 18.40
C LEU A 216 -15.93 -4.10 19.42
N HIS A 217 -17.26 -4.00 19.50
CA HIS A 217 -18.15 -4.94 20.18
C HIS A 217 -19.40 -5.19 19.35
N GLY A 218 -19.96 -6.40 19.42
CA GLY A 218 -21.26 -6.72 18.83
C GLY A 218 -21.44 -8.21 18.60
N THR A 219 -22.17 -8.60 17.55
CA THR A 219 -22.48 -10.01 17.26
C THR A 219 -21.84 -10.49 15.96
N MET A 220 -21.23 -11.67 15.99
CA MET A 220 -20.70 -12.38 14.83
C MET A 220 -21.42 -13.72 14.66
N ILE A 221 -22.04 -13.92 13.50
CA ILE A 221 -22.73 -15.17 13.15
C ILE A 221 -21.82 -15.96 12.20
N THR A 222 -21.37 -17.12 12.64
CA THR A 222 -20.43 -17.96 11.88
C THR A 222 -21.15 -19.12 11.22
N PHE A 223 -20.96 -19.26 9.91
CA PHE A 223 -21.50 -20.36 9.09
C PHE A 223 -20.35 -21.26 8.63
N PHE A 224 -20.44 -22.54 8.99
CA PHE A 224 -19.46 -23.56 8.62
C PHE A 224 -19.93 -24.30 7.37
N GLY A 225 -19.18 -24.20 6.27
CA GLY A 225 -19.55 -24.81 4.99
C GLY A 225 -20.87 -24.25 4.47
N ASP A 226 -21.77 -25.14 4.04
CA ASP A 226 -23.08 -24.79 3.49
C ASP A 226 -24.21 -24.83 4.54
N SER A 227 -23.87 -24.83 5.83
CA SER A 227 -24.87 -24.79 6.91
C SER A 227 -25.68 -23.49 6.84
N GLU A 228 -27.02 -23.62 6.82
CA GLU A 228 -27.93 -22.47 7.00
C GLU A 228 -28.00 -22.03 8.47
N ASP A 229 -27.70 -22.95 9.40
CA ASP A 229 -27.64 -22.66 10.82
C ASP A 229 -26.31 -21.99 11.17
N GLY A 230 -26.36 -20.67 11.34
CA GLY A 230 -25.24 -19.88 11.81
C GLY A 230 -25.14 -19.92 13.33
N LEU A 231 -23.92 -19.95 13.86
CA LEU A 231 -23.66 -19.92 15.29
C LEU A 231 -23.39 -18.47 15.73
N PRO A 232 -24.31 -17.81 16.45
CA PRO A 232 -24.08 -16.46 16.94
C PRO A 232 -23.08 -16.48 18.10
N ALA A 233 -22.15 -15.53 18.05
CA ALA A 233 -21.21 -15.24 19.12
C ALA A 233 -21.25 -13.76 19.45
N GLU A 234 -21.25 -13.42 20.73
CA GLU A 234 -20.91 -12.06 21.16
C GLU A 234 -19.40 -11.88 21.05
N ILE A 235 -18.95 -10.73 20.53
CA ILE A 235 -17.54 -10.49 20.23
C ILE A 235 -17.02 -9.16 20.76
N TRP A 236 -15.79 -9.17 21.27
CA TRP A 236 -15.01 -7.97 21.60
C TRP A 236 -13.64 -8.07 20.95
N ALA A 237 -13.16 -7.02 20.29
CA ALA A 237 -11.83 -7.01 19.71
C ALA A 237 -11.11 -5.68 19.97
N GLU A 238 -9.80 -5.76 20.21
CA GLU A 238 -8.90 -4.61 20.37
C GLU A 238 -7.49 -5.03 19.95
N GLY A 239 -6.90 -4.32 18.99
CA GLY A 239 -5.59 -4.64 18.45
C GLY A 239 -5.44 -6.10 18.00
N ASN A 240 -4.64 -6.88 18.74
CA ASN A 240 -4.36 -8.29 18.47
C ASN A 240 -5.21 -9.28 19.28
N ASN A 241 -6.19 -8.78 20.02
CA ASN A 241 -7.03 -9.59 20.88
C ASN A 241 -8.44 -9.72 20.32
N LEU A 242 -9.04 -10.89 20.49
CA LEU A 242 -10.44 -11.15 20.17
C LEU A 242 -11.02 -12.08 21.24
N ARG A 243 -12.14 -11.69 21.83
CA ARG A 243 -12.98 -12.55 22.66
C ARG A 243 -14.24 -12.90 21.87
N THR A 244 -14.61 -14.17 21.89
CA THR A 244 -15.92 -14.63 21.42
C THR A 244 -16.61 -15.46 22.49
N GLU A 245 -17.91 -15.25 22.64
CA GLU A 245 -18.76 -16.00 23.57
C GLU A 245 -19.93 -16.61 22.84
N VAL A 246 -20.06 -17.94 22.92
CA VAL A 246 -21.12 -18.70 22.26
C VAL A 246 -21.93 -19.45 23.31
N ALA A 247 -23.26 -19.25 23.31
CA ALA A 247 -24.16 -20.08 24.10
C ALA A 247 -24.27 -21.49 23.50
N HIS A 248 -23.90 -22.52 24.27
CA HIS A 248 -23.93 -23.91 23.84
C HIS A 248 -24.22 -24.87 25.01
N ASP A 249 -25.19 -25.77 24.86
CA ASP A 249 -25.56 -26.79 25.83
C ASP A 249 -25.70 -26.27 27.28
N GLY A 250 -26.50 -25.22 27.44
CA GLY A 250 -26.80 -24.63 28.75
C GLY A 250 -25.62 -23.94 29.44
N GLY A 251 -24.55 -23.63 28.72
CA GLY A 251 -23.44 -22.81 29.21
C GLY A 251 -22.85 -21.93 28.11
N VAL A 252 -21.78 -21.21 28.44
CA VAL A 252 -21.06 -20.34 27.51
C VAL A 252 -19.71 -20.98 27.17
N VAL A 253 -19.41 -21.07 25.88
CA VAL A 253 -18.07 -21.39 25.40
C VAL A 253 -17.38 -20.09 25.06
N VAL A 254 -16.26 -19.83 25.72
CA VAL A 254 -15.44 -18.64 25.54
C VAL A 254 -14.24 -19.02 24.68
N SER A 255 -13.96 -18.22 23.65
CA SER A 255 -12.67 -18.26 22.95
C SER A 255 -11.96 -16.91 23.07
N LEU A 256 -10.70 -16.95 23.48
CA LEU A 256 -9.81 -15.79 23.59
C LEU A 256 -8.63 -15.98 22.64
N GLN A 257 -8.56 -15.16 21.60
CA GLN A 257 -7.35 -15.00 20.81
C GLN A 257 -6.52 -13.90 21.46
N LEU A 258 -5.29 -14.23 21.85
CA LEU A 258 -4.29 -13.30 22.37
C LEU A 258 -3.07 -13.36 21.44
N GLY A 259 -2.99 -12.42 20.50
CA GLY A 259 -2.01 -12.48 19.44
C GLY A 259 -2.25 -13.68 18.52
N ASP A 260 -1.22 -14.52 18.37
CA ASP A 260 -1.23 -15.71 17.51
C ASP A 260 -1.72 -16.98 18.21
N THR A 261 -2.24 -16.86 19.44
CA THR A 261 -2.65 -18.00 20.26
C THR A 261 -4.13 -17.92 20.60
N LEU A 262 -4.87 -19.00 20.35
CA LEU A 262 -6.28 -19.17 20.69
C LEU A 262 -6.45 -20.05 21.93
N TYR A 263 -7.19 -19.56 22.90
CA TYR A 263 -7.62 -20.29 24.08
C TYR A 263 -9.12 -20.52 23.99
N THR A 264 -9.59 -21.75 24.21
CA THR A 264 -11.04 -22.07 24.21
C THR A 264 -11.39 -22.87 25.46
N PHE A 265 -12.44 -22.46 26.17
CA PHE A 265 -12.91 -23.14 27.38
C PHE A 265 -14.42 -22.92 27.57
N LYS A 266 -15.07 -23.83 28.28
CA LYS A 266 -16.45 -23.63 28.75
C LYS A 266 -16.41 -22.84 30.06
N ASP A 267 -17.27 -21.85 30.23
CA ASP A 267 -17.37 -21.09 31.47
C ASP A 267 -17.60 -22.03 32.67
N GLY A 268 -16.91 -21.75 33.77
CA GLY A 268 -16.84 -22.61 34.96
C GLY A 268 -15.98 -23.88 34.83
N SER A 269 -15.41 -24.18 33.66
CA SER A 269 -14.49 -25.32 33.48
C SER A 269 -13.13 -25.06 34.13
N LYS A 270 -12.48 -26.11 34.66
CA LYS A 270 -11.08 -26.05 35.15
C LYS A 270 -10.04 -26.32 34.07
N THR A 271 -10.47 -26.73 32.88
CA THR A 271 -9.59 -27.07 31.76
C THR A 271 -10.07 -26.43 30.48
N GLY A 272 -9.12 -25.97 29.66
CA GLY A 272 -9.37 -25.45 28.32
C GLY A 272 -8.43 -26.05 27.28
N LYS A 273 -8.52 -25.53 26.05
CA LYS A 273 -7.62 -25.86 24.93
C LYS A 273 -6.81 -24.62 24.57
N LYS A 274 -5.53 -24.81 24.24
CA LYS A 274 -4.65 -23.79 23.67
C LYS A 274 -4.23 -24.25 22.27
N LYS A 275 -4.32 -23.35 21.29
CA LYS A 275 -3.95 -23.62 19.90
C LYS A 275 -3.14 -22.45 19.35
N TRP A 276 -1.99 -22.76 18.76
CA TRP A 276 -1.26 -21.78 17.95
C TRP A 276 -1.94 -21.63 16.59
N LEU A 277 -2.21 -20.40 16.18
CA LEU A 277 -2.90 -20.06 14.94
C LEU A 277 -1.95 -19.95 13.75
N GLY A 278 -0.65 -20.11 13.97
CA GLY A 278 0.35 -20.03 12.91
C GLY A 278 0.71 -18.58 12.57
N THR A 279 0.88 -18.33 11.27
CA THR A 279 1.19 -17.00 10.72
C THR A 279 0.12 -16.57 9.72
N GLY A 280 0.07 -15.28 9.40
CA GLY A 280 -0.83 -14.72 8.39
C GLY A 280 -2.13 -14.20 8.99
N LEU A 281 -3.15 -14.01 8.15
CA LEU A 281 -4.36 -13.27 8.53
C LEU A 281 -5.05 -13.86 9.76
N GLY A 282 -5.22 -15.18 9.83
CA GLY A 282 -5.87 -15.85 10.97
C GLY A 282 -5.10 -15.77 12.29
N SER A 283 -3.82 -15.41 12.27
CA SER A 283 -3.01 -15.19 13.48
C SER A 283 -3.08 -13.74 14.00
N MET A 284 -3.70 -12.83 13.25
CA MET A 284 -3.92 -11.44 13.66
C MET A 284 -5.22 -11.33 14.43
N GLY A 285 -5.32 -10.43 15.40
CA GLY A 285 -6.63 -10.06 15.99
C GLY A 285 -7.54 -9.43 14.93
N LEU A 286 -8.86 -9.48 15.14
CA LEU A 286 -9.86 -9.04 14.16
C LEU A 286 -9.63 -7.60 13.68
N ILE A 287 -9.27 -6.69 14.58
CA ILE A 287 -8.95 -5.29 14.25
C ILE A 287 -7.80 -5.21 13.24
N ASN A 288 -6.71 -5.91 13.52
CA ASN A 288 -5.56 -5.94 12.63
C ASN A 288 -5.84 -6.68 11.31
N GLN A 289 -6.72 -7.70 11.31
CA GLN A 289 -7.19 -8.34 10.07
C GLN A 289 -7.92 -7.34 9.18
N ILE A 290 -8.84 -6.55 9.74
CA ILE A 290 -9.59 -5.52 9.00
C ILE A 290 -8.63 -4.50 8.40
N ALA A 291 -7.68 -3.99 9.21
CA ALA A 291 -6.69 -3.02 8.75
C ALA A 291 -5.81 -3.60 7.62
N GLU A 292 -5.35 -4.84 7.76
CA GLU A 292 -4.54 -5.55 6.76
C GLU A 292 -5.32 -5.75 5.44
N VAL A 293 -6.58 -6.16 5.51
CA VAL A 293 -7.43 -6.34 4.33
C VAL A 293 -7.72 -5.02 3.62
N LYS A 294 -7.98 -3.93 4.37
CA LYS A 294 -8.14 -2.60 3.75
C LYS A 294 -6.86 -2.11 3.09
N ALA A 295 -5.71 -2.30 3.76
CA ALA A 295 -4.43 -1.78 3.29
C ALA A 295 -3.84 -2.57 2.09
N ASN A 296 -4.07 -3.88 2.05
CA ASN A 296 -3.39 -4.80 1.14
C ASN A 296 -4.35 -5.66 0.29
N GLY A 297 -5.66 -5.50 0.46
CA GLY A 297 -6.70 -6.09 -0.37
C GLY A 297 -7.01 -5.26 -1.61
N ILE A 298 -7.56 -5.90 -2.64
CA ILE A 298 -8.04 -5.23 -3.85
C ILE A 298 -9.48 -4.81 -3.61
N ARG A 299 -9.77 -3.51 -3.63
CA ARG A 299 -11.15 -3.02 -3.66
C ARG A 299 -11.78 -3.43 -5.00
N HIS A 300 -12.78 -4.31 -4.94
CA HIS A 300 -13.48 -4.84 -6.11
C HIS A 300 -14.72 -4.01 -6.45
N GLY A 301 -15.33 -3.36 -5.45
CA GLY A 301 -16.48 -2.47 -5.65
C GLY A 301 -17.00 -1.88 -4.35
N SER A 302 -18.18 -1.27 -4.44
CA SER A 302 -18.99 -0.81 -3.31
C SER A 302 -20.39 -1.41 -3.41
N ARG A 303 -21.04 -1.58 -2.26
CA ARG A 303 -22.46 -1.90 -2.17
C ARG A 303 -23.09 -1.25 -0.96
N GLU A 304 -24.34 -0.84 -1.12
CA GLU A 304 -25.15 -0.38 0.00
C GLU A 304 -25.74 -1.58 0.74
N ILE A 305 -25.58 -1.63 2.06
CA ILE A 305 -26.15 -2.65 2.94
C ILE A 305 -26.80 -1.92 4.11
N ASN A 306 -28.11 -2.08 4.28
CA ASN A 306 -28.89 -1.41 5.33
C ASN A 306 -28.68 0.13 5.37
N GLY A 307 -28.57 0.77 4.20
CA GLY A 307 -28.36 2.21 4.09
C GLY A 307 -26.92 2.68 4.33
N VAL A 308 -25.97 1.77 4.53
CA VAL A 308 -24.55 2.09 4.73
C VAL A 308 -23.73 1.56 3.55
N GLU A 309 -22.89 2.41 2.97
CA GLU A 309 -21.95 1.99 1.92
C GLU A 309 -20.85 1.11 2.51
N HIS A 310 -20.63 -0.04 1.88
CA HIS A 310 -19.55 -0.97 2.19
C HIS A 310 -18.68 -1.19 0.97
N HIS A 311 -17.38 -1.11 1.16
CA HIS A 311 -16.39 -1.47 0.15
C HIS A 311 -16.13 -2.98 0.21
N GLU A 312 -16.13 -3.63 -0.94
CA GLU A 312 -15.78 -5.04 -1.09
C GLU A 312 -14.29 -5.18 -1.35
N PHE A 313 -13.58 -5.89 -0.47
CA PHE A 313 -12.16 -6.17 -0.57
C PHE A 313 -11.90 -7.65 -0.84
N LEU A 314 -11.03 -7.93 -1.81
CA LEU A 314 -10.50 -9.26 -2.10
C LEU A 314 -9.04 -9.33 -1.61
N TYR A 315 -8.79 -10.16 -0.60
CA TYR A 315 -7.48 -10.34 -0.01
C TYR A 315 -6.96 -11.76 -0.27
N ASN A 316 -5.79 -11.85 -0.91
CA ASN A 316 -4.98 -13.07 -0.99
C ASN A 316 -5.65 -14.32 -1.58
N MET A 317 -6.64 -14.12 -2.46
CA MET A 317 -7.51 -15.18 -3.00
C MET A 317 -6.76 -16.34 -3.68
N ASP A 318 -5.56 -16.09 -4.20
CA ASP A 318 -4.76 -17.06 -4.95
C ASP A 318 -3.52 -17.58 -4.21
N ALA A 319 -3.29 -17.16 -2.96
CA ALA A 319 -2.18 -17.69 -2.19
C ALA A 319 -2.57 -19.03 -1.54
N PRO A 320 -1.60 -19.95 -1.34
CA PRO A 320 -1.81 -21.21 -0.63
C PRO A 320 -2.01 -21.03 0.89
N GLN A 321 -2.44 -19.85 1.32
CA GLN A 321 -2.64 -19.48 2.72
C GLN A 321 -4.10 -19.04 2.96
N ALA A 322 -4.33 -18.20 3.96
CA ALA A 322 -5.62 -17.57 4.19
C ALA A 322 -5.85 -16.40 3.22
N GLY A 323 -6.98 -16.43 2.53
CA GLY A 323 -7.58 -15.32 1.82
C GLY A 323 -8.89 -14.87 2.48
N ALA A 324 -9.36 -13.68 2.10
CA ALA A 324 -10.62 -13.14 2.61
C ALA A 324 -11.37 -12.36 1.52
N VAL A 325 -12.69 -12.47 1.55
CA VAL A 325 -13.60 -11.49 0.93
C VAL A 325 -14.27 -10.73 2.06
N ALA A 326 -14.09 -9.42 2.13
CA ALA A 326 -14.62 -8.61 3.23
C ALA A 326 -15.46 -7.45 2.70
N HIS A 327 -16.64 -7.24 3.29
CA HIS A 327 -17.45 -6.05 3.08
C HIS A 327 -17.28 -5.15 4.29
N ILE A 328 -16.62 -4.01 4.10
CA ILE A 328 -16.20 -3.13 5.19
C ILE A 328 -16.85 -1.77 5.00
N SER A 329 -17.49 -1.24 6.04
CA SER A 329 -18.14 0.07 6.01
C SER A 329 -17.15 1.15 5.59
N ALA A 330 -17.55 1.94 4.61
CA ALA A 330 -16.76 3.07 4.14
C ALA A 330 -16.57 4.12 5.24
N GLU A 331 -17.49 4.26 6.19
CA GLU A 331 -17.44 5.31 7.22
C GLU A 331 -16.71 4.85 8.49
N THR A 332 -17.04 3.67 9.00
CA THR A 332 -16.60 3.22 10.34
C THR A 332 -15.54 2.13 10.30
N SER A 333 -15.22 1.60 9.11
CA SER A 333 -14.38 0.41 8.95
C SER A 333 -14.91 -0.87 9.61
N LEU A 334 -16.16 -0.88 10.09
CA LEU A 334 -16.76 -2.09 10.63
C LEU A 334 -17.07 -3.10 9.52
N PRO A 335 -16.75 -4.39 9.69
CA PRO A 335 -17.14 -5.41 8.74
C PRO A 335 -18.64 -5.69 8.84
N HIS A 336 -19.30 -5.91 7.71
CA HIS A 336 -20.65 -6.50 7.66
C HIS A 336 -20.60 -7.99 7.34
N MET A 337 -19.73 -8.37 6.41
CA MET A 337 -19.54 -9.75 5.98
C MET A 337 -18.06 -10.04 5.79
N TRP A 338 -17.65 -11.23 6.19
CA TRP A 338 -16.30 -11.72 5.98
C TRP A 338 -16.32 -13.20 5.60
N ILE A 339 -15.74 -13.53 4.46
CA ILE A 339 -15.58 -14.91 4.00
C ILE A 339 -14.10 -15.24 4.07
N SER A 340 -13.71 -16.04 5.06
CA SER A 340 -12.35 -16.58 5.13
C SER A 340 -12.25 -17.80 4.21
N ILE A 341 -11.21 -17.81 3.39
CA ILE A 341 -10.91 -18.89 2.46
C ILE A 341 -9.56 -19.45 2.84
N LEU A 342 -9.53 -20.73 3.22
CA LEU A 342 -8.28 -21.44 3.50
C LEU A 342 -8.04 -22.42 2.37
N ASN A 343 -7.05 -22.11 1.54
CA ASN A 343 -6.57 -23.02 0.49
C ASN A 343 -5.60 -24.02 1.11
N ARG A 344 -5.81 -25.31 0.87
CA ARG A 344 -4.95 -26.40 1.33
C ARG A 344 -4.01 -26.85 0.21
N ALA A 345 -2.94 -27.55 0.58
CA ALA A 345 -1.92 -28.02 -0.36
C ALA A 345 -2.43 -29.07 -1.38
N ASP A 346 -3.59 -29.65 -1.13
CA ASP A 346 -4.27 -30.63 -2.00
C ASP A 346 -5.29 -29.97 -2.96
N ASP A 347 -5.16 -28.65 -3.18
CA ASP A 347 -6.09 -27.81 -3.98
C ASP A 347 -7.54 -27.80 -3.46
N THR A 348 -7.79 -28.27 -2.24
CA THR A 348 -9.09 -28.08 -1.58
C THR A 348 -9.16 -26.73 -0.88
N SER A 349 -10.33 -26.09 -0.88
CA SER A 349 -10.56 -24.85 -0.16
C SER A 349 -11.66 -25.06 0.89
N SER A 350 -11.42 -24.66 2.13
CA SER A 350 -12.49 -24.51 3.12
C SER A 350 -12.93 -23.06 3.21
N ARG A 351 -14.25 -22.83 3.31
CA ARG A 351 -14.85 -21.52 3.44
C ARG A 351 -15.51 -21.38 4.81
N LEU A 352 -15.28 -20.24 5.44
CA LEU A 352 -15.93 -19.83 6.68
C LEU A 352 -16.55 -18.46 6.44
N THR A 353 -17.88 -18.40 6.50
CA THR A 353 -18.61 -17.14 6.31
C THR A 353 -18.99 -16.58 7.67
N MET A 354 -18.71 -15.31 7.90
CA MET A 354 -19.07 -14.57 9.09
C MET A 354 -19.93 -13.38 8.68
N ILE A 355 -21.06 -13.21 9.36
CA ILE A 355 -21.94 -12.05 9.23
C ILE A 355 -21.93 -11.30 10.55
N TYR A 356 -21.66 -10.01 10.50
CA TYR A 356 -21.60 -9.16 11.67
C TYR A 356 -22.87 -8.34 11.80
N ARG A 357 -23.36 -8.20 13.03
CA ARG A 357 -24.56 -7.44 13.38
C ARG A 357 -24.30 -6.63 14.63
N ASP A 358 -25.00 -5.51 14.72
CA ASP A 358 -25.03 -4.67 15.92
C ASP A 358 -23.61 -4.31 16.40
N LEU A 359 -22.72 -4.03 15.43
CA LEU A 359 -21.35 -3.66 15.72
C LEU A 359 -21.27 -2.18 16.11
N GLU A 360 -20.51 -1.91 17.17
CA GLU A 360 -20.11 -0.58 17.58
C GLU A 360 -18.60 -0.42 17.43
N ALA A 361 -18.17 0.67 16.79
CA ALA A 361 -16.75 0.97 16.57
C ALA A 361 -16.18 1.77 17.75
N ASN A 362 -14.92 1.51 18.08
CA ASN A 362 -14.12 2.30 19.03
C ASN A 362 -14.76 2.42 20.42
N VAL A 363 -15.41 1.34 20.86
CA VAL A 363 -16.01 1.24 22.19
C VAL A 363 -14.96 0.99 23.26
N ALA A 364 -15.21 1.46 24.48
CA ALA A 364 -14.39 1.11 25.62
C ALA A 364 -14.54 -0.38 25.94
N ILE A 365 -13.44 -1.12 25.87
CA ILE A 365 -13.43 -2.54 26.24
C ILE A 365 -13.33 -2.66 27.77
N PRO A 366 -14.22 -3.42 28.44
CA PRO A 366 -14.14 -3.61 29.88
C PRO A 366 -12.78 -4.19 30.31
N GLU A 367 -12.28 -3.74 31.46
CA GLU A 367 -11.06 -4.29 32.05
C GLU A 367 -11.22 -5.80 32.30
N GLY A 368 -10.18 -6.57 31.99
CA GLY A 368 -10.17 -8.03 32.13
C GLY A 368 -10.91 -8.81 31.05
N THR A 369 -11.46 -8.16 30.02
CA THR A 369 -12.13 -8.87 28.89
C THR A 369 -11.23 -9.93 28.25
N PHE A 370 -9.93 -9.63 28.12
CA PHE A 370 -8.94 -10.52 27.49
C PHE A 370 -8.09 -11.32 28.49
N ASP A 371 -8.40 -11.26 29.78
CA ASP A 371 -7.66 -12.00 30.78
C ASP A 371 -8.03 -13.49 30.73
N LEU A 372 -7.01 -14.35 30.85
CA LEU A 372 -7.25 -15.77 31.05
C LEU A 372 -7.82 -15.99 32.46
N PRO A 373 -8.90 -16.79 32.60
CA PRO A 373 -9.51 -17.02 33.91
C PRO A 373 -8.55 -17.73 34.87
N GLU A 374 -8.52 -17.26 36.11
CA GLU A 374 -7.73 -17.90 37.17
C GLU A 374 -8.18 -19.35 37.40
N GLY A 375 -7.22 -20.25 37.57
CA GLY A 375 -7.47 -21.66 37.88
C GLY A 375 -7.87 -22.55 36.70
N VAL A 376 -7.92 -22.02 35.47
CA VAL A 376 -8.09 -22.83 34.26
C VAL A 376 -6.75 -23.24 33.69
N THR A 377 -6.54 -24.54 33.49
CA THR A 377 -5.31 -25.06 32.88
C THR A 377 -5.49 -25.29 31.38
N PHE A 378 -4.50 -24.87 30.59
CA PHE A 378 -4.47 -25.03 29.14
C PHE A 378 -3.27 -25.91 28.73
N PRO A 379 -3.41 -27.24 28.76
CA PRO A 379 -2.32 -28.14 28.40
C PRO A 379 -1.92 -27.96 26.94
N GLU A 380 -0.62 -28.07 26.66
CA GLU A 380 -0.10 -28.11 25.30
C GLU A 380 -0.30 -29.53 24.73
N GLY A 381 -0.80 -29.65 23.48
CA GLY A 381 -0.70 -30.90 22.73
C GLY A 381 -1.99 -31.64 22.35
N ALA A 382 -3.02 -30.95 21.88
CA ALA A 382 -4.04 -31.59 21.05
C ALA A 382 -4.15 -30.82 19.73
N GLU A 383 -3.31 -31.19 18.75
CA GLU A 383 -3.52 -30.82 17.34
C GLU A 383 -4.75 -31.52 16.77
#